data_AF-A0A5D0PH82-F1
#
_entry.id   AF-A0A5D0PH82-F1
#
_cell.length_a   1.000
_cell.length_b   1.000
_cell.length_c   1.000
_cell.angle_alpha   90.00
_cell.angle_beta   90.00
_cell.angle_gamma   90.00
#
_symmetry.space_group_name_H-M   'P 1'
#
loop_
_entity.id
_entity.type
_entity.pdbx_description
1 polymer ?
#
loop_
_entity_poly.entity_id
_entity_poly.type
_entity_poly.pdbx_seq_one_letter_code
_entity_poly.pdbx_strand_id
1 'polypeptide(L)'
;MPRHHRLGVPALLVTALYVAALLITAALALTTGDLAPLWRLTVFAQVEEVVEATPQNVATMLLIGAPWACALWVCLRGPRAGTPPEPTAQAQRLRVALYAAAAAWLLYPIAPGWPWWAVALDSLLMLAVVLLFPPVLGDGLEYAGVARVAGVLAYGGGVVVALTDELGVDLGLFSLLCALGQLVWMVLVLRAQRWDGRWPFVTYLYGITSLVLPMLVLAVGWMLVDAGSLYYSLAAAAGVLMATWLARSAHDLADPRNRPVTPVPLPTEPAASAGPAQPDEPAGPAEPATP
;
A
#
# COMPACT_ATOMS: atom_id res chain seq x y z
N MET A 1 11.32 5.82 -24.40
CA MET A 1 10.62 7.04 -23.94
C MET A 1 10.81 7.21 -22.44
N PRO A 2 11.28 8.37 -21.97
CA PRO A 2 11.46 8.66 -20.55
C PRO A 2 10.15 8.49 -19.78
N ARG A 3 10.21 7.76 -18.67
CA ARG A 3 9.05 7.44 -17.83
C ARG A 3 8.71 8.66 -16.97
N HIS A 4 7.79 9.50 -17.45
CA HIS A 4 7.34 10.65 -16.68
C HIS A 4 6.28 10.24 -15.65
N HIS A 5 6.41 10.77 -14.43
CA HIS A 5 5.39 10.71 -13.39
C HIS A 5 4.60 12.02 -13.39
N ARG A 6 3.28 11.96 -13.21
CA ARG A 6 2.42 13.17 -13.31
C ARG A 6 2.79 14.25 -12.28
N LEU A 7 3.21 13.82 -11.09
CA LEU A 7 3.60 14.70 -9.98
C LEU A 7 5.08 14.50 -9.60
N GLY A 8 5.90 14.04 -10.55
CA GLY A 8 7.31 13.73 -10.27
C GLY A 8 8.12 14.94 -9.79
N VAL A 9 7.93 16.10 -10.42
CA VAL A 9 8.64 17.35 -10.04
C VAL A 9 8.25 17.85 -8.65
N PRO A 10 6.96 18.09 -8.32
CA PRO A 10 6.60 18.55 -6.99
C PRO A 10 6.98 17.54 -5.90
N ALA A 11 6.85 16.23 -6.15
CA ALA A 11 7.30 15.20 -5.23
C ALA A 11 8.81 15.26 -4.99
N LEU A 12 9.61 15.54 -6.03
CA LEU A 12 11.06 15.64 -5.93
C LEU A 12 11.45 16.84 -5.09
N LEU A 13 10.80 17.98 -5.30
CA LEU A 13 11.04 19.21 -4.53
C LEU A 13 10.73 19.00 -3.04
N VAL A 14 9.58 18.44 -2.70
CA VAL A 14 9.19 18.18 -1.30
C VAL A 14 10.15 17.18 -0.65
N THR A 15 10.49 16.10 -1.36
CA THR A 15 11.43 15.09 -0.84
C THR A 15 12.83 15.68 -0.65
N ALA A 16 13.33 16.45 -1.62
CA ALA A 16 14.63 17.09 -1.53
C ALA A 16 14.68 18.10 -0.37
N LEU A 17 13.61 18.86 -0.16
CA LEU A 17 13.49 19.78 0.97
C LEU A 17 13.54 19.03 2.30
N TYR A 18 12.80 17.92 2.43
CA TYR A 18 12.84 17.08 3.63
C TYR A 18 14.24 16.50 3.89
N VAL A 19 14.89 15.95 2.86
CA VAL A 19 16.26 15.41 2.97
C VAL A 19 17.25 16.51 3.36
N ALA A 20 17.13 17.71 2.78
CA ALA A 20 17.99 18.84 3.15
C ALA A 20 17.79 19.24 4.62
N ALA A 21 16.53 19.35 5.08
CA ALA A 21 16.23 19.63 6.48
C ALA A 21 16.82 18.56 7.41
N LEU A 22 16.74 17.28 7.01
CA LEU A 22 17.29 16.15 7.76
C LEU A 22 18.83 16.24 7.89
N LEU A 23 19.52 16.55 6.80
CA LEU A 23 20.98 16.69 6.81
C LEU A 23 21.44 17.93 7.59
N ILE A 24 20.73 19.06 7.46
CA ILE A 24 21.05 20.29 8.19
C ILE A 24 20.86 20.10 9.70
N THR A 25 19.74 19.51 10.12
CA THR A 25 19.47 19.23 11.54
C THR A 25 20.46 18.22 12.13
N ALA A 26 20.90 17.23 11.36
CA ALA A 26 21.97 16.31 11.77
C ALA A 26 23.33 17.01 11.95
N ALA A 27 23.71 17.90 11.02
CA ALA A 27 24.94 18.68 11.14
C ALA A 27 24.90 19.65 12.33
N LEU A 28 23.73 20.27 12.59
CA LEU A 28 23.51 21.11 13.76
C LEU A 28 23.64 20.28 15.04
N ALA A 29 23.00 19.11 15.13
CA ALA A 29 23.09 18.26 16.31
C ALA A 29 24.53 17.90 16.67
N LEU A 30 25.37 17.60 15.66
CA LEU A 30 26.80 17.30 15.87
C LEU A 30 27.63 18.51 16.31
N THR A 31 27.23 19.73 15.93
CA THR A 31 28.00 20.94 16.27
C THR A 31 27.53 21.60 17.58
N THR A 32 26.24 21.53 17.89
CA THR A 32 25.64 22.16 19.08
C THR A 32 25.46 21.21 20.25
N GLY A 33 25.51 19.90 20.01
CA GLY A 33 25.16 18.88 21.01
C GLY A 33 23.65 18.69 21.20
N ASP A 34 22.80 19.43 20.47
CA ASP A 34 21.33 19.40 20.61
C ASP A 34 20.68 18.49 19.57
N LEU A 35 20.17 17.34 20.00
CA LEU A 35 19.50 16.37 19.14
C LEU A 35 18.02 16.71 18.89
N ALA A 36 17.44 17.66 19.63
CA ALA A 36 16.00 17.88 19.64
C ALA A 36 15.39 18.28 18.28
N PRO A 37 16.05 19.11 17.43
CA PRO A 37 15.53 19.41 16.09
C PRO A 37 15.48 18.18 15.20
N LEU A 38 16.52 17.34 15.23
CA LEU A 38 16.60 16.12 14.42
C LEU A 38 15.57 15.08 14.90
N TRP A 39 15.39 14.97 16.22
CA TRP A 39 14.38 14.11 16.83
C TRP A 39 12.96 14.48 16.37
N ARG A 40 12.59 15.75 16.46
CA ARG A 40 11.27 16.23 16.02
C ARG A 40 11.03 15.99 14.53
N LEU A 41 12.07 16.06 13.70
CA LEU A 41 11.94 15.87 12.25
C LEU A 41 11.80 14.39 11.84
N THR A 42 12.23 13.46 12.69
CA THR A 42 12.30 12.02 12.39
C THR A 42 11.21 11.22 13.10
N VAL A 43 10.97 11.54 14.37
CA VAL A 43 9.99 10.87 15.24
C VAL A 43 8.67 11.65 15.32
N PHE A 44 8.68 12.95 15.00
CA PHE A 44 7.53 13.85 15.11
C PHE A 44 6.94 13.96 16.54
N ALA A 45 7.73 13.58 17.54
CA ALA A 45 7.41 13.72 18.95
C ALA A 45 8.32 14.77 19.61
N GLN A 46 7.91 15.25 20.78
CA GLN A 46 8.83 15.99 21.64
C GLN A 46 9.87 15.04 22.22
N VAL A 47 11.05 15.58 22.55
CA VAL A 47 12.09 14.85 23.25
C VAL A 47 11.66 14.71 24.71
N GLU A 48 11.35 13.49 25.15
CA GLU A 48 10.98 13.21 26.54
C GLU A 48 12.20 12.96 27.44
N GLU A 49 13.32 12.53 26.85
CA GLU A 49 14.57 12.22 27.57
C GLU A 49 15.75 13.01 27.01
N VAL A 50 16.69 13.41 27.87
CA VAL A 50 17.91 14.11 27.42
C VAL A 50 18.80 13.10 26.69
N VAL A 51 18.68 13.06 25.36
CA VAL A 51 19.53 12.22 24.50
C VAL A 51 20.70 13.04 24.00
N GLU A 52 21.92 12.64 24.36
CA GLU A 52 23.15 13.28 23.86
C GLU A 52 23.27 13.13 22.35
N ALA A 53 23.69 14.20 21.65
CA ALA A 53 23.93 14.18 20.21
C ALA A 53 25.25 13.49 19.84
N THR A 54 25.40 12.22 20.23
CA THR A 54 26.54 11.40 19.80
C THR A 54 26.46 11.11 18.30
N PRO A 55 27.59 10.88 17.60
CA PRO A 55 27.58 10.48 16.20
C PRO A 55 26.72 9.24 15.92
N GLN A 56 26.66 8.31 16.87
CA GLN A 56 25.81 7.12 16.79
C GLN A 56 24.32 7.47 16.85
N ASN A 57 23.91 8.34 17.77
CA ASN A 57 22.50 8.76 17.88
C ASN A 57 22.06 9.55 16.65
N VAL A 58 22.91 10.43 16.13
CA VAL A 58 22.65 11.15 14.87
C VAL A 58 22.50 10.18 13.69
N ALA A 59 23.39 9.20 13.57
CA ALA A 59 23.30 8.18 12.52
C ALA A 59 22.01 7.34 12.62
N THR A 60 21.62 6.93 13.84
CA THR A 60 20.35 6.24 14.09
C THR A 60 19.14 7.08 13.70
N MET A 61 19.13 8.38 14.03
CA MET A 61 18.04 9.29 13.65
C MET A 61 17.97 9.48 12.13
N LEU A 62 19.10 9.59 11.44
CA LEU A 62 19.12 9.62 9.97
C LEU A 62 18.55 8.34 9.36
N LEU A 63 18.86 7.18 9.94
CA LEU A 63 18.28 5.89 9.54
C LEU A 63 16.76 5.86 9.74
N ILE A 64 16.24 6.44 10.81
CA ILE A 64 14.79 6.57 11.07
C ILE A 64 14.12 7.55 10.09
N GLY A 65 14.80 8.65 9.74
CA GLY A 65 14.30 9.64 8.78
C GLY A 65 14.34 9.19 7.30
N ALA A 66 15.21 8.25 6.95
CA ALA A 66 15.34 7.81 5.55
C ALA A 66 14.06 7.15 4.98
N PRO A 67 13.33 6.28 5.71
CA PRO A 67 12.00 5.82 5.34
C PRO A 67 11.01 6.95 5.02
N TRP A 68 11.03 8.04 5.79
CA TRP A 68 10.16 9.19 5.57
C TRP A 68 10.41 9.86 4.22
N ALA A 69 11.67 10.09 3.87
CA ALA A 69 12.03 10.62 2.55
C ALA A 69 11.54 9.69 1.42
N CYS A 70 11.69 8.38 1.59
CA CYS A 70 11.22 7.39 0.63
C CYS A 70 9.69 7.43 0.50
N ALA A 71 8.97 7.47 1.61
CA ALA A 71 7.51 7.53 1.61
C ALA A 71 6.99 8.82 0.96
N LEU A 72 7.55 9.98 1.30
CA LEU A 72 7.21 11.25 0.67
C LEU A 72 7.36 11.18 -0.85
N TRP A 73 8.50 10.65 -1.32
CA TRP A 73 8.73 10.47 -2.75
C TRP A 73 7.72 9.52 -3.39
N VAL A 74 7.51 8.34 -2.79
CA VAL A 74 6.65 7.29 -3.35
C VAL A 74 5.19 7.69 -3.35
N CYS A 75 4.72 8.37 -2.30
CA CYS A 75 3.34 8.81 -2.13
C CYS A 75 3.03 10.02 -3.03
N LEU A 76 3.92 11.02 -3.08
CA LEU A 76 3.65 12.26 -3.82
C LEU A 76 3.87 12.15 -5.33
N ARG A 77 4.77 11.27 -5.80
CA ARG A 77 5.08 11.19 -7.26
C ARG A 77 3.88 10.83 -8.14
N GLY A 78 2.87 10.19 -7.56
CA GLY A 78 1.67 9.76 -8.28
C GLY A 78 1.89 8.56 -9.20
N PRO A 79 0.83 8.08 -9.88
CA PRO A 79 0.93 7.05 -10.90
C PRO A 79 1.83 7.45 -12.07
N ARG A 80 2.26 6.46 -12.86
CA ARG A 80 2.98 6.72 -14.12
C ARG A 80 2.10 7.53 -15.07
N ALA A 81 2.69 8.47 -15.81
CA ALA A 81 1.98 9.22 -16.83
C ALA A 81 1.55 8.31 -17.98
N GLY A 82 0.40 8.60 -18.56
CA GLY A 82 -0.26 7.80 -19.58
C GLY A 82 -1.78 7.78 -19.40
N THR A 83 -2.47 7.25 -20.40
CA THR A 83 -3.92 7.01 -20.34
C THR A 83 -4.16 5.81 -19.44
N PRO A 84 -4.80 5.98 -18.26
CA PRO A 84 -5.07 4.87 -17.37
C PRO A 84 -5.95 3.82 -18.08
N PRO A 85 -5.90 2.54 -17.66
CA PRO A 85 -6.97 1.60 -18.01
C PRO A 85 -8.29 2.15 -17.47
N GLU A 86 -9.41 1.87 -18.12
CA GLU A 86 -10.72 2.15 -17.53
C GLU A 86 -10.86 1.30 -16.26
N PRO A 87 -10.84 1.92 -15.06
CA PRO A 87 -10.88 1.14 -13.83
C PRO A 87 -12.29 0.62 -13.63
N THR A 88 -12.41 -0.64 -13.20
CA THR A 88 -13.69 -1.11 -12.66
C THR A 88 -14.07 -0.26 -11.45
N ALA A 89 -15.37 -0.10 -11.19
CA ALA A 89 -15.84 0.68 -10.03
C ALA A 89 -15.23 0.19 -8.71
N GLN A 90 -14.97 -1.11 -8.58
CA GLN A 90 -14.33 -1.72 -7.41
C GLN A 90 -12.83 -1.36 -7.32
N ALA A 91 -12.08 -1.42 -8.43
CA ALA A 91 -10.68 -1.02 -8.46
C ALA A 91 -10.52 0.47 -8.12
N GLN A 92 -11.44 1.32 -8.60
CA GLN A 92 -11.45 2.74 -8.26
C GLN A 92 -11.73 2.97 -6.76
N ARG A 93 -12.71 2.26 -6.17
CA ARG A 93 -12.99 2.33 -4.72
C ARG A 93 -11.80 1.87 -3.90
N LEU A 94 -11.18 0.73 -4.24
CA LEU A 94 -9.99 0.22 -3.54
C LEU A 94 -8.85 1.23 -3.61
N ARG A 95 -8.62 1.82 -4.79
CA ARG A 95 -7.59 2.84 -4.98
C ARG A 95 -7.81 4.06 -4.08
N VAL A 96 -9.04 4.55 -3.97
CA VAL A 96 -9.39 5.66 -3.06
C VAL A 96 -9.14 5.26 -1.61
N ALA A 97 -9.58 4.06 -1.19
CA ALA A 97 -9.36 3.55 0.16
C ALA A 97 -7.86 3.43 0.50
N LEU A 98 -7.05 2.91 -0.43
CA LEU A 98 -5.59 2.80 -0.26
C LEU A 98 -4.92 4.17 -0.11
N TYR A 99 -5.33 5.18 -0.89
CA TYR A 99 -4.80 6.53 -0.72
C TYR A 99 -5.25 7.19 0.57
N ALA A 100 -6.53 7.03 0.95
CA ALA A 100 -7.05 7.58 2.19
C ALA A 100 -6.33 6.97 3.39
N ALA A 101 -6.16 5.65 3.41
CA ALA A 101 -5.36 4.96 4.43
C ALA A 101 -3.91 5.47 4.43
N ALA A 102 -3.22 5.47 3.29
CA ALA A 102 -1.85 5.96 3.22
C ALA A 102 -1.69 7.40 3.74
N ALA A 103 -2.64 8.29 3.42
CA ALA A 103 -2.65 9.66 3.90
C ALA A 103 -2.85 9.73 5.42
N ALA A 104 -3.77 8.94 5.97
CA ALA A 104 -4.03 8.93 7.41
C ALA A 104 -2.80 8.45 8.20
N TRP A 105 -2.15 7.37 7.75
CA TRP A 105 -0.89 6.88 8.32
C TRP A 105 0.27 7.90 8.25
N LEU A 106 0.33 8.74 7.20
CA LEU A 106 1.35 9.79 7.10
C LEU A 106 1.01 11.02 7.97
N LEU A 107 -0.27 11.31 8.17
CA LEU A 107 -0.72 12.43 9.00
C LEU A 107 -0.62 12.13 10.49
N TYR A 108 -0.79 10.86 10.88
CA TYR A 108 -0.77 10.41 12.27
C TYR A 108 0.39 10.96 13.11
N PRO A 109 1.65 10.78 12.71
CA PRO A 109 2.78 11.28 13.50
C PRO A 109 2.91 12.81 13.44
N ILE A 110 2.37 13.50 12.43
CA ILE A 110 2.55 14.96 12.25
C ILE A 110 1.56 15.76 13.12
N ALA A 111 0.51 15.13 13.64
CA ALA A 111 -0.52 15.78 14.45
C ALA A 111 -0.36 15.42 15.95
N PRO A 112 0.61 16.02 16.67
CA PRO A 112 0.75 15.79 18.11
C PRO A 112 -0.52 16.28 18.81
N GLY A 113 -1.19 15.39 19.53
CA GLY A 113 -2.49 15.65 20.15
C GLY A 113 -3.69 15.30 19.27
N TRP A 114 -3.52 14.46 18.24
CA TRP A 114 -4.65 13.92 17.51
C TRP A 114 -5.60 13.19 18.48
N PRO A 115 -6.92 13.39 18.38
CA PRO A 115 -7.86 12.73 19.28
C PRO A 115 -7.76 11.21 19.19
N TRP A 116 -8.14 10.51 20.26
CA TRP A 116 -8.17 9.05 20.33
C TRP A 116 -8.89 8.39 19.15
N TRP A 117 -9.91 9.05 18.58
CA TRP A 117 -10.67 8.54 17.44
C TRP A 117 -9.85 8.44 16.15
N ALA A 118 -8.67 9.05 16.06
CA ALA A 118 -7.77 8.92 14.92
C ALA A 118 -7.35 7.46 14.71
N VAL A 119 -7.07 6.72 15.79
CA VAL A 119 -6.74 5.28 15.73
C VAL A 119 -7.93 4.46 15.19
N ALA A 120 -9.14 4.82 15.60
CA ALA A 120 -10.37 4.21 15.08
C ALA A 120 -10.57 4.54 13.60
N LEU A 121 -10.29 5.77 13.17
CA LEU A 121 -10.36 6.18 11.76
C LEU A 121 -9.37 5.40 10.90
N ASP A 122 -8.11 5.26 11.32
CA ASP A 122 -7.10 4.46 10.61
C ASP A 122 -7.55 3.00 10.46
N SER A 123 -8.11 2.45 11.53
CA SER A 123 -8.66 1.10 11.54
C SER A 123 -9.85 0.95 10.59
N LEU A 124 -10.75 1.93 10.53
CA LEU A 124 -11.88 1.94 9.58
C LEU A 124 -11.43 2.07 8.12
N LEU A 125 -10.42 2.90 7.84
CA LEU A 125 -9.85 3.04 6.50
C LEU A 125 -9.19 1.73 6.04
N MET A 126 -8.44 1.07 6.93
CA MET A 126 -7.86 -0.25 6.64
C MET A 126 -8.92 -1.34 6.53
N LEU A 127 -10.00 -1.27 7.32
CA LEU A 127 -11.14 -2.17 7.16
C LEU A 127 -11.79 -2.02 5.78
N ALA A 128 -11.94 -0.79 5.28
CA ALA A 128 -12.40 -0.56 3.91
C ALA A 128 -11.45 -1.19 2.88
N VAL A 129 -10.13 -1.06 3.07
CA VAL A 129 -9.12 -1.72 2.23
C VAL A 129 -9.30 -3.25 2.26
N VAL A 130 -9.49 -3.86 3.43
CA VAL A 130 -9.72 -5.31 3.60
C VAL A 130 -10.97 -5.78 2.85
N LEU A 131 -12.06 -5.02 2.92
CA LEU A 131 -13.31 -5.39 2.27
C LEU A 131 -13.25 -5.25 0.74
N LEU A 132 -12.46 -4.29 0.25
CA LEU A 132 -12.34 -3.98 -1.18
C LEU A 132 -11.24 -4.78 -1.90
N PHE A 133 -10.30 -5.39 -1.18
CA PHE A 133 -9.23 -6.20 -1.78
C PHE A 133 -9.72 -7.49 -2.47
N PRO A 134 -10.51 -8.36 -1.80
CA PRO A 134 -10.96 -9.62 -2.40
C PRO A 134 -11.65 -9.47 -3.77
N PRO A 135 -12.62 -8.55 -3.96
CA PRO A 135 -13.28 -8.43 -5.26
C PRO A 135 -12.33 -7.92 -6.37
N VAL A 136 -11.25 -7.21 -6.03
CA VAL A 136 -10.25 -6.76 -7.03
C VAL A 136 -9.26 -7.87 -7.36
N LEU A 137 -8.83 -8.65 -6.37
CA LEU A 137 -7.92 -9.79 -6.56
C LEU A 137 -8.59 -10.98 -7.28
N GLY A 138 -9.92 -11.10 -7.19
CA GLY A 138 -10.67 -12.16 -7.86
C GLY A 138 -10.20 -13.57 -7.44
N ASP A 139 -10.10 -14.47 -8.42
CA ASP A 139 -9.72 -15.88 -8.21
C ASP A 139 -8.25 -16.07 -7.76
N GLY A 140 -7.42 -15.03 -7.83
CA GLY A 140 -6.02 -15.08 -7.38
C GLY A 140 -5.87 -15.22 -5.86
N LEU A 141 -6.94 -15.03 -5.09
CA LEU A 141 -6.97 -15.15 -3.64
C LEU A 141 -7.64 -16.46 -3.22
N GLU A 142 -6.91 -17.58 -3.33
CA GLU A 142 -7.34 -18.93 -2.95
C GLU A 142 -8.03 -18.99 -1.56
N TYR A 143 -7.56 -18.16 -0.63
CA TYR A 143 -8.05 -18.07 0.75
C TYR A 143 -8.80 -16.75 1.02
N ALA A 144 -9.61 -16.27 0.07
CA ALA A 144 -10.31 -14.98 0.19
C ALA A 144 -11.17 -14.85 1.44
N GLY A 145 -11.84 -15.92 1.84
CA GLY A 145 -12.63 -15.96 3.08
C GLY A 145 -11.75 -15.78 4.32
N VAL A 146 -10.65 -16.52 4.41
CA VAL A 146 -9.70 -16.45 5.55
C VAL A 146 -9.06 -15.07 5.62
N ALA A 147 -8.61 -14.52 4.49
CA ALA A 147 -8.08 -13.17 4.42
C ALA A 147 -9.11 -12.16 4.94
N ARG A 148 -10.36 -12.22 4.45
CA ARG A 148 -11.41 -11.30 4.91
C ARG A 148 -11.67 -11.42 6.41
N VAL A 149 -11.81 -12.63 6.94
CA VAL A 149 -12.04 -12.85 8.39
C VAL A 149 -10.87 -12.32 9.21
N ALA A 150 -9.64 -12.65 8.82
CA ALA A 150 -8.44 -12.19 9.52
C ALA A 150 -8.31 -10.66 9.49
N GLY A 151 -8.60 -10.03 8.35
CA GLY A 151 -8.54 -8.58 8.20
C GLY A 151 -9.68 -7.86 8.94
N VAL A 152 -10.89 -8.42 8.97
CA VAL A 152 -12.01 -7.88 9.76
C VAL A 152 -11.72 -8.01 11.25
N LEU A 153 -11.17 -9.15 11.70
CA LEU A 153 -10.71 -9.32 13.07
C LEU A 153 -9.63 -8.29 13.42
N ALA A 154 -8.65 -8.09 12.55
CA ALA A 154 -7.56 -7.14 12.75
C ALA A 154 -8.05 -5.70 12.90
N TYR A 155 -8.72 -5.19 11.87
CA TYR A 155 -9.03 -3.77 11.77
C TYR A 155 -10.40 -3.42 12.35
N GLY A 156 -11.37 -4.33 12.29
CA GLY A 156 -12.61 -4.19 13.06
C GLY A 156 -12.35 -4.32 14.57
N GLY A 157 -11.51 -5.28 14.96
CA GLY A 157 -11.04 -5.41 16.34
C GLY A 157 -10.20 -4.20 16.79
N GLY A 158 -9.39 -3.61 15.92
CA GLY A 158 -8.65 -2.36 16.20
C GLY A 158 -9.57 -1.19 16.58
N VAL A 159 -10.73 -1.05 15.93
CA VAL A 159 -11.75 -0.05 16.32
C VAL A 159 -12.28 -0.33 17.73
N VAL A 160 -12.57 -1.61 18.03
CA VAL A 160 -13.05 -2.02 19.36
C VAL A 160 -12.00 -1.72 20.42
N VAL A 161 -10.74 -2.10 20.17
CA VAL A 161 -9.60 -1.84 21.07
C VAL A 161 -9.46 -0.35 21.34
N ALA A 162 -9.50 0.49 20.31
CA ALA A 162 -9.39 1.94 20.47
C ALA A 162 -10.53 2.53 21.32
N LEU A 163 -11.76 2.04 21.15
CA LEU A 163 -12.90 2.46 21.95
C LEU A 163 -12.80 1.99 23.41
N THR A 164 -12.36 0.77 23.64
CA THR A 164 -12.24 0.22 24.99
C THR A 164 -11.09 0.82 25.76
N ASP A 165 -9.99 1.16 25.09
CA ASP A 165 -8.84 1.85 25.71
C ASP A 165 -9.26 3.21 26.27
N GLU A 166 -10.02 4.00 25.50
CA GLU A 166 -10.61 5.26 25.97
C GLU A 166 -11.56 5.08 27.16
N LEU A 167 -12.25 3.92 27.23
CA LEU A 167 -13.13 3.57 28.34
C LEU A 167 -12.38 2.92 29.52
N GLY A 168 -11.07 2.72 29.44
CA GLY A 168 -10.25 2.08 30.47
C GLY A 168 -10.51 0.58 30.63
N VAL A 169 -11.00 -0.09 29.59
CA VAL A 169 -11.29 -1.54 29.59
C VAL A 169 -10.16 -2.31 28.92
N ASP A 170 -9.47 -3.14 29.72
CA ASP A 170 -8.43 -4.04 29.21
C ASP A 170 -9.04 -5.26 28.50
N LEU A 171 -8.68 -5.44 27.23
CA LEU A 171 -9.12 -6.54 26.38
C LEU A 171 -8.12 -7.71 26.31
N GLY A 172 -6.93 -7.58 26.92
CA GLY A 172 -5.93 -8.64 27.07
C GLY A 172 -5.64 -9.42 25.77
N LEU A 173 -5.95 -10.73 25.78
CA LEU A 173 -5.70 -11.64 24.66
C LEU A 173 -6.40 -11.23 23.35
N PHE A 174 -7.47 -10.45 23.40
CA PHE A 174 -8.16 -9.99 22.19
C PHE A 174 -7.28 -9.10 21.32
N SER A 175 -6.48 -8.21 21.93
CA SER A 175 -5.51 -7.37 21.20
C SER A 175 -4.46 -8.21 20.47
N LEU A 176 -4.00 -9.31 21.10
CA LEU A 176 -3.09 -10.26 20.49
C LEU A 176 -3.74 -10.99 19.29
N LEU A 177 -5.01 -11.38 19.41
CA LEU A 177 -5.75 -11.99 18.31
C LEU A 177 -5.93 -11.01 17.13
N CYS A 178 -6.15 -9.72 17.40
CA CYS A 178 -6.23 -8.69 16.37
C CYS A 178 -4.88 -8.54 15.62
N ALA A 179 -3.77 -8.50 16.37
CA ALA A 179 -2.43 -8.43 15.79
C ALA A 179 -2.11 -9.68 14.94
N LEU A 180 -2.49 -10.88 15.41
CA LEU A 180 -2.34 -12.11 14.63
C LEU A 180 -3.21 -12.09 13.37
N GLY A 181 -4.44 -11.60 13.47
CA GLY A 181 -5.33 -11.38 12.33
C GLY A 181 -4.69 -10.45 11.28
N GLN A 182 -4.04 -9.37 11.73
CA GLN A 182 -3.34 -8.43 10.85
C GLN A 182 -2.20 -9.13 10.11
N LEU A 183 -1.39 -9.92 10.82
CA LEU A 183 -0.28 -10.68 10.23
C LEU A 183 -0.78 -11.68 9.18
N VAL A 184 -1.81 -12.47 9.51
CA VAL A 184 -2.41 -13.45 8.60
C VAL A 184 -2.98 -12.77 7.36
N TRP A 185 -3.76 -11.69 7.55
CA TRP A 185 -4.29 -10.90 6.44
C TRP A 185 -3.17 -10.38 5.55
N MET A 186 -2.12 -9.81 6.13
CA MET A 186 -1.03 -9.20 5.37
C MET A 186 -0.28 -10.26 4.55
N VAL A 187 0.03 -11.42 5.14
CA VAL A 187 0.68 -12.52 4.41
C VAL A 187 -0.16 -13.00 3.23
N LEU A 188 -1.48 -13.17 3.42
CA LEU A 188 -2.38 -13.60 2.35
C LEU A 188 -2.50 -12.57 1.23
N VAL A 189 -2.61 -11.29 1.57
CA VAL A 189 -2.66 -10.19 0.57
C VAL A 189 -1.34 -10.09 -0.19
N LEU A 190 -0.19 -10.16 0.46
CA LEU A 190 1.11 -10.12 -0.21
C LEU A 190 1.32 -11.34 -1.11
N ARG A 191 0.91 -12.52 -0.66
CA ARG A 191 0.93 -13.73 -1.50
C ARG A 191 0.08 -13.53 -2.75
N ALA A 192 -1.13 -13.00 -2.63
CA ALA A 192 -1.99 -12.75 -3.79
C ALA A 192 -1.41 -11.67 -4.72
N GLN A 193 -0.89 -10.56 -4.18
CA GLN A 193 -0.21 -9.52 -4.96
C GLN A 193 1.01 -10.05 -5.72
N ARG A 194 1.73 -11.04 -5.18
CA ARG A 194 2.88 -11.65 -5.86
C ARG A 194 2.48 -12.38 -7.14
N TRP A 195 1.31 -13.00 -7.16
CA TRP A 195 0.84 -13.84 -8.27
C TRP A 195 -0.08 -13.09 -9.24
N ASP A 196 -0.65 -11.96 -8.83
CA ASP A 196 -1.44 -11.12 -9.72
C ASP A 196 -0.53 -10.18 -10.52
N GLY A 197 -0.55 -10.34 -11.84
CA GLY A 197 0.27 -9.56 -12.78
C GLY A 197 0.04 -8.05 -12.75
N ARG A 198 -1.02 -7.57 -12.09
CA ARG A 198 -1.27 -6.14 -11.87
C ARG A 198 -0.29 -5.49 -10.89
N TRP A 199 0.32 -6.24 -9.97
CA TRP A 199 1.29 -5.69 -9.03
C TRP A 199 2.71 -6.11 -9.41
N PRO A 200 3.63 -5.15 -9.62
CA PRO A 200 5.02 -5.48 -9.86
C PRO A 200 5.67 -6.03 -8.59
N PHE A 201 6.69 -6.89 -8.76
CA PHE A 201 7.47 -7.47 -7.66
C PHE A 201 7.97 -6.44 -6.63
N VAL A 202 8.32 -5.23 -7.08
CA VAL A 202 8.76 -4.14 -6.20
C VAL A 202 7.69 -3.77 -5.15
N THR A 203 6.42 -3.86 -5.49
CA THR A 203 5.31 -3.50 -4.58
C THR A 203 5.07 -4.57 -3.54
N TYR A 204 5.19 -5.84 -3.95
CA TYR A 204 5.29 -6.96 -3.02
C TYR A 204 6.47 -6.77 -2.04
N LEU A 205 7.65 -6.35 -2.54
CA LEU A 205 8.81 -6.11 -1.69
C LEU A 205 8.56 -4.99 -0.68
N TYR A 206 7.93 -3.88 -1.06
CA TYR A 206 7.54 -2.83 -0.11
C TYR A 206 6.63 -3.36 1.01
N GLY A 207 5.69 -4.24 0.67
CA GLY A 207 4.80 -4.84 1.66
C GLY A 207 5.48 -5.86 2.57
N ILE A 208 6.45 -6.63 2.06
CA ILE A 208 7.30 -7.49 2.91
C ILE A 208 8.16 -6.63 3.83
N THR A 209 8.75 -5.55 3.32
CA THR A 209 9.56 -4.64 4.13
C THR A 209 8.72 -3.96 5.21
N SER A 210 7.49 -3.54 4.93
CA SER A 210 6.60 -2.95 5.95
C SER A 210 6.19 -3.95 7.04
N LEU A 211 6.20 -5.25 6.74
CA LEU A 211 5.93 -6.29 7.72
C LEU A 211 7.17 -6.68 8.54
N VAL A 212 8.30 -6.91 7.89
CA VAL A 212 9.49 -7.53 8.49
C VAL A 212 10.39 -6.49 9.14
N LEU A 213 10.61 -5.33 8.49
CA LEU A 213 11.58 -4.36 8.97
C LEU A 213 11.23 -3.81 10.36
N PRO A 214 9.97 -3.47 10.68
CA PRO A 214 9.62 -3.06 12.04
C PRO A 214 9.91 -4.14 13.08
N MET A 215 9.65 -5.41 12.77
CA MET A 215 9.92 -6.51 13.71
C MET A 215 11.42 -6.69 13.94
N LEU A 216 12.24 -6.55 12.89
CA LEU A 216 13.70 -6.60 13.01
C LEU A 216 14.24 -5.42 13.82
N VAL A 217 13.76 -4.21 13.56
CA VAL A 217 14.17 -3.02 14.31
C VAL A 217 13.75 -3.13 15.77
N LEU A 218 12.57 -3.69 16.07
CA LEU A 218 12.16 -3.98 17.44
C LEU A 218 13.13 -4.96 18.10
N ALA A 219 13.39 -6.11 17.47
CA ALA A 219 14.25 -7.14 18.03
C ALA A 219 15.67 -6.64 18.30
N VAL A 220 16.24 -5.87 17.36
CA VAL A 220 17.56 -5.25 17.50
C VAL A 220 17.54 -4.12 18.54
N GLY A 221 16.48 -3.31 18.57
CA GLY A 221 16.28 -2.23 19.52
C GLY A 221 16.26 -2.71 20.97
N TRP A 222 15.52 -3.78 21.24
CA TRP A 222 15.47 -4.45 22.55
C TRP A 222 16.85 -4.97 23.01
N MET A 223 17.76 -5.26 22.08
CA MET A 223 19.12 -5.71 22.42
C MET A 223 20.10 -4.57 22.65
N LEU A 224 19.80 -3.35 22.19
CA LEU A 224 20.77 -2.25 22.11
C LEU A 224 20.46 -1.05 23.03
N VAL A 225 19.22 -0.80 23.41
CA VAL A 225 18.82 0.43 24.14
C VAL A 225 17.70 0.14 25.15
N ASP A 226 17.64 0.91 26.25
CA ASP A 226 16.50 0.93 27.17
C ASP A 226 15.18 1.22 26.42
N ALA A 227 14.17 0.40 26.69
CA ALA A 227 13.11 0.03 25.76
C ALA A 227 12.03 1.11 25.46
N GLY A 228 12.08 2.27 26.11
CA GLY A 228 10.99 3.27 26.04
C GLY A 228 11.00 4.12 24.76
N SER A 229 12.14 4.76 24.44
CA SER A 229 12.21 5.78 23.38
C SER A 229 12.21 5.21 21.95
N LEU A 230 12.56 3.93 21.80
CA LEU A 230 12.55 3.22 20.52
C LEU A 230 11.14 2.83 20.05
N TYR A 231 10.18 2.65 20.96
CA TYR A 231 8.83 2.21 20.61
C TYR A 231 8.11 3.21 19.69
N TYR A 232 8.12 4.50 20.05
CA TYR A 232 7.51 5.56 19.24
C TYR A 232 8.18 5.72 17.87
N SER A 233 9.52 5.66 17.85
CA SER A 233 10.31 5.71 16.62
C SER A 233 9.98 4.54 15.69
N LEU A 234 9.73 3.37 16.25
CA LEU A 234 9.37 2.18 15.51
C LEU A 234 7.96 2.24 14.94
N ALA A 235 6.99 2.66 15.75
CA ALA A 235 5.60 2.82 15.32
C ALA A 235 5.52 3.80 14.14
N ALA A 236 6.25 4.90 14.22
CA ALA A 236 6.38 5.85 13.12
C ALA A 236 6.98 5.20 11.86
N ALA A 237 8.12 4.50 11.98
CA ALA A 237 8.77 3.83 10.85
C ALA A 237 7.87 2.75 10.21
N ALA A 238 7.18 1.94 11.02
CA ALA A 238 6.23 0.94 10.56
C ALA A 238 5.07 1.58 9.78
N GLY A 239 4.53 2.67 10.31
CA GLY A 239 3.45 3.41 9.66
C GLY A 239 3.87 4.00 8.31
N VAL A 240 5.09 4.52 8.22
CA VAL A 240 5.66 5.06 6.97
C VAL A 240 5.83 3.97 5.91
N LEU A 241 6.34 2.81 6.29
CA LEU A 241 6.50 1.69 5.36
C LEU A 241 5.15 1.14 4.90
N MET A 242 4.19 1.05 5.82
CA MET A 242 2.80 0.66 5.51
C MET A 242 2.18 1.67 4.53
N ALA A 243 2.26 2.97 4.82
CA ALA A 243 1.78 4.03 3.93
C ALA A 243 2.43 3.96 2.53
N THR A 244 3.74 3.67 2.48
CA THR A 244 4.48 3.49 1.24
C THR A 244 3.93 2.32 0.42
N TRP A 245 3.71 1.16 1.06
CA TRP A 245 3.11 0.00 0.41
C TRP A 245 1.68 0.27 -0.07
N LEU A 246 0.85 0.95 0.73
CA LEU A 246 -0.53 1.32 0.39
C LEU A 246 -0.57 2.26 -0.82
N ALA A 247 0.19 3.36 -0.78
CA ALA A 247 0.27 4.32 -1.87
C ALA A 247 0.85 3.67 -3.14
N ARG A 248 1.85 2.80 -3.01
CA ARG A 248 2.41 2.06 -4.13
C ARG A 248 1.38 1.11 -4.75
N SER A 249 0.63 0.37 -3.93
CA SER A 249 -0.45 -0.49 -4.39
C SER A 249 -1.52 0.30 -5.14
N ALA A 250 -1.88 1.50 -4.66
CA ALA A 250 -2.79 2.42 -5.34
C ALA A 250 -2.23 2.94 -6.67
N HIS A 251 -0.92 3.22 -6.73
CA HIS A 251 -0.23 3.63 -7.96
C HIS A 251 -0.23 2.54 -9.03
N ASP A 252 0.00 1.30 -8.63
CA ASP A 252 0.04 0.19 -9.59
C ASP A 252 -1.36 -0.19 -10.10
N LEU A 253 -2.40 -0.08 -9.25
CA LEU A 253 -3.79 -0.20 -9.73
C LEU A 253 -4.15 0.84 -10.81
N ALA A 254 -3.44 1.96 -10.85
CA ALA A 254 -3.63 3.01 -11.85
C ALA A 254 -2.63 2.95 -13.02
N ASP A 255 -1.75 1.94 -13.05
CA ASP A 255 -0.68 1.86 -14.05
C ASP A 255 -1.26 1.52 -15.44
N PRO A 256 -0.96 2.33 -16.48
CA PRO A 256 -1.34 2.05 -17.87
C PRO A 256 -0.92 0.67 -18.38
N ARG A 257 0.12 0.05 -17.80
CA ARG A 257 0.62 -1.28 -18.19
C ARG A 257 -0.30 -2.42 -17.81
N ASN A 258 -1.20 -2.19 -16.86
CA ASN A 258 -2.12 -3.20 -16.35
C ASN A 258 -3.40 -3.30 -17.19
N ARG A 259 -3.36 -2.82 -18.44
CA ARG A 259 -4.45 -3.02 -19.40
C ARG A 259 -4.58 -4.51 -19.70
N PRO A 260 -5.80 -5.08 -19.65
CA PRO A 260 -6.07 -6.32 -20.34
C PRO A 260 -5.61 -6.14 -21.79
N VAL A 261 -4.68 -6.97 -22.25
CA VAL A 261 -4.34 -7.00 -23.67
C VAL A 261 -5.61 -7.48 -24.35
N THR A 262 -6.30 -6.58 -25.07
CA THR A 262 -7.43 -6.98 -25.92
C THR A 262 -6.94 -8.15 -26.77
N PRO A 263 -7.60 -9.32 -26.76
CA PRO A 263 -7.21 -10.43 -27.60
C PRO A 263 -7.09 -9.90 -29.02
N VAL A 264 -5.89 -9.96 -29.59
CA VAL A 264 -5.72 -9.64 -31.01
C VAL A 264 -6.63 -10.62 -31.73
N PRO A 265 -7.61 -10.14 -32.53
CA PRO A 265 -8.43 -11.04 -33.33
C PRO A 265 -7.46 -11.93 -34.11
N LEU A 266 -7.49 -13.24 -33.84
CA LEU A 266 -6.74 -14.19 -34.66
C LEU A 266 -7.11 -13.87 -36.11
N PRO A 267 -6.13 -13.76 -37.03
CA PRO A 267 -6.43 -13.57 -38.43
C PRO A 267 -7.48 -14.61 -38.79
N THR A 268 -8.68 -14.14 -39.14
CA THR A 268 -9.75 -15.00 -39.62
C THR A 268 -9.13 -15.82 -40.73
N GLU A 269 -8.98 -17.12 -40.49
CA GLU A 269 -8.46 -18.04 -41.48
C GLU A 269 -9.23 -17.74 -42.77
N PRO A 270 -8.56 -17.37 -43.88
CA PRO A 270 -9.24 -16.99 -45.10
C PRO A 270 -10.21 -18.11 -45.43
N ALA A 271 -11.50 -17.79 -45.48
CA ALA A 271 -12.58 -18.74 -45.71
C ALA A 271 -12.12 -19.72 -46.79
N ALA A 272 -11.82 -20.94 -46.36
CA ALA A 272 -11.35 -21.99 -47.25
C ALA A 272 -12.40 -22.14 -48.34
N SER A 273 -12.01 -21.69 -49.52
CA SER A 273 -12.55 -21.94 -50.84
C SER A 273 -14.00 -22.45 -50.87
N ALA A 274 -14.88 -21.58 -51.39
CA ALA A 274 -16.12 -22.01 -52.01
C ALA A 274 -15.92 -23.35 -52.73
N GLY A 275 -16.67 -24.36 -52.29
CA GLY A 275 -16.70 -25.66 -52.92
C GLY A 275 -17.08 -25.55 -54.40
N PRO A 276 -16.64 -26.51 -55.24
CA PRO A 276 -16.90 -26.47 -56.66
C PRO A 276 -18.41 -26.42 -56.94
N ALA A 277 -18.78 -25.56 -57.88
CA ALA A 277 -20.13 -25.34 -58.38
C ALA A 277 -20.85 -26.67 -58.63
N GLN A 278 -21.98 -26.85 -57.94
CA GLN A 278 -22.90 -27.94 -58.17
C GLN A 278 -23.58 -27.71 -59.53
N PRO A 279 -23.53 -28.65 -60.49
CA PRO A 279 -24.11 -28.47 -61.81
C PRO A 279 -25.64 -28.33 -61.73
N ASP A 280 -26.18 -27.37 -62.50
CA ASP A 280 -27.60 -27.15 -62.70
C ASP A 280 -28.34 -28.45 -63.07
N GLU A 281 -29.27 -28.85 -62.21
CA GLU A 281 -30.21 -29.93 -62.46
C GLU A 281 -31.33 -29.40 -63.38
N PRO A 282 -31.53 -29.96 -64.59
CA PRO A 282 -32.50 -29.44 -65.54
C PRO A 282 -33.94 -29.70 -65.07
N ALA A 283 -34.76 -28.66 -65.21
CA ALA A 283 -36.18 -28.62 -64.90
C ALA A 283 -36.95 -29.82 -65.48
N GLY A 284 -37.54 -30.62 -64.59
CA GLY A 284 -38.51 -31.66 -64.94
C GLY A 284 -39.82 -31.06 -65.49
N PRO A 285 -40.47 -31.74 -66.44
CA PRO A 285 -41.62 -31.21 -67.17
C PRO A 285 -42.89 -31.13 -66.31
N ALA A 286 -43.66 -30.08 -66.58
CA ALA A 286 -44.94 -29.75 -65.97
C ALA A 286 -45.95 -30.89 -66.05
N GLU A 287 -46.53 -31.21 -64.90
CA GLU A 287 -47.63 -32.15 -64.73
C GLU A 287 -48.94 -31.50 -65.19
N PRO A 288 -49.72 -32.14 -66.09
CA PRO A 288 -50.96 -31.58 -66.59
C PRO A 288 -52.09 -31.75 -65.58
N ALA A 289 -52.84 -30.67 -65.39
CA ALA A 289 -54.09 -30.64 -64.65
C ALA A 289 -55.13 -31.59 -65.30
N THR A 290 -55.80 -32.37 -64.46
CA THR A 290 -56.98 -33.15 -64.84
C THR A 290 -58.23 -32.66 -64.07
N PRO A 291 -59.41 -32.78 -64.70
CA PRO A 291 -60.62 -31.97 -64.47
C PRO A 291 -61.45 -32.35 -63.24
#